data_AF-A0AAE0X3R3-F1
#
_entry.id   AF-A0AAE0X3R3-F1
#
_cell.length_a   1.000
_cell.length_b   1.000
_cell.length_c   1.000
_cell.angle_alpha   90.00
_cell.angle_beta   90.00
_cell.angle_gamma   90.00
#
_symmetry.space_group_name_H-M   'P 1'
#
loop_
_entity.id
_entity.type
_entity.pdbx_description
1 polymer ?
#
loop_
_entity_poly.entity_id
_entity_poly.type
_entity_poly.pdbx_seq_one_letter_code
_entity_poly.pdbx_strand_id
1 'polypeptide(L)'
;MSIIQQHTAASLSDAWRTINIDALEEDSSVNFDTSTLHPALPEVSEADVRQINIQVRQLLRGGDAEGALRGSLEMPVYNGSDLAKEAHLHTVIEVLQSIKASEMTPMLQRIYGTPGGSECLDVLMKYLYKGMAATSAADGNSSAPRTPTRMTPQQTGFSQVGGRPGGANESTGGAMSVLLSWHEKVVEVAGLGCIGRCMTDWRKV
;
A
#
# COMPACT_ATOMS: atom_id res chain seq x y z
N MET A 1 18.91 -24.67 -28.57
CA MET A 1 18.43 -24.42 -27.19
C MET A 1 17.23 -25.32 -26.98
N SER A 2 17.31 -26.33 -26.10
CA SER A 2 16.18 -27.22 -25.86
C SER A 2 15.20 -26.52 -24.92
N ILE A 3 14.01 -26.21 -25.41
CA ILE A 3 12.87 -25.84 -24.59
C ILE A 3 12.56 -27.08 -23.74
N ILE A 4 12.91 -27.07 -22.46
CA ILE A 4 12.44 -28.10 -21.53
C ILE A 4 10.96 -27.82 -21.34
N GLN A 5 10.13 -28.53 -22.11
CA GLN A 5 8.68 -28.47 -22.03
C GLN A 5 8.28 -29.10 -20.68
N GLN A 6 8.11 -28.27 -19.65
CA GLN A 6 7.72 -28.77 -18.34
C GLN A 6 6.29 -29.31 -18.43
N HIS A 7 6.16 -30.64 -18.48
CA HIS A 7 4.89 -31.34 -18.36
C HIS A 7 4.32 -31.11 -16.95
N THR A 8 3.36 -30.20 -16.84
CA THR A 8 2.56 -30.04 -15.61
C THR A 8 1.47 -31.12 -15.56
N ALA A 9 1.01 -31.50 -14.36
CA ALA A 9 -0.03 -32.53 -14.18
C ALA A 9 -1.33 -32.25 -14.97
N ALA A 10 -1.60 -30.97 -15.28
CA ALA A 10 -2.71 -30.56 -16.15
C ALA A 10 -2.56 -31.02 -17.61
N SER A 11 -1.32 -31.06 -18.14
CA SER A 11 -1.03 -31.53 -19.50
C SER A 11 -1.18 -33.05 -19.69
N LEU A 12 -1.24 -33.80 -18.59
CA LEU A 12 -1.40 -35.26 -18.56
C LEU A 12 -2.81 -35.71 -18.19
N SER A 13 -3.75 -34.77 -18.06
CA SER A 13 -5.16 -35.04 -17.74
C SER A 13 -6.02 -35.04 -19.02
N ASP A 14 -7.15 -35.77 -19.02
CA ASP A 14 -8.12 -35.79 -20.12
C ASP A 14 -8.82 -34.43 -20.37
N ALA A 15 -8.50 -33.41 -19.57
CA ALA A 15 -9.02 -32.04 -19.67
C ALA A 15 -8.24 -31.20 -20.71
N TRP A 16 -8.01 -31.72 -21.90
CA TRP A 16 -7.24 -31.06 -22.96
C TRP A 16 -7.80 -29.69 -23.40
N ARG A 17 -9.09 -29.43 -23.13
CA ARG A 17 -9.77 -28.15 -23.43
C ARG A 17 -9.47 -27.02 -22.45
N THR A 18 -8.92 -27.31 -21.27
CA THR A 18 -8.58 -26.30 -20.26
C THR A 18 -7.12 -25.90 -20.29
N ILE A 19 -6.33 -26.48 -21.19
CA ILE A 19 -4.92 -26.15 -21.36
C ILE A 19 -4.82 -24.73 -21.92
N ASN A 20 -4.12 -23.85 -21.21
CA ASN A 20 -3.82 -22.51 -21.68
C ASN A 20 -2.68 -22.56 -22.71
N ILE A 21 -3.04 -22.81 -23.97
CA ILE A 21 -2.07 -22.88 -25.08
C ILE A 21 -1.39 -21.53 -25.34
N ASP A 22 -2.07 -20.41 -25.06
CA ASP A 22 -1.53 -19.05 -25.24
C ASP A 22 -0.33 -18.78 -24.32
N ALA A 23 -0.16 -19.53 -23.23
CA ALA A 23 1.02 -19.44 -22.37
C ALA A 23 2.29 -20.01 -23.02
N LEU A 24 2.15 -20.85 -24.05
CA LEU A 24 3.25 -21.52 -24.73
C LEU A 24 3.77 -20.76 -25.96
N GLU A 25 3.06 -19.72 -26.40
CA GLU A 25 3.49 -18.87 -27.50
C GLU A 25 4.68 -17.97 -27.08
N GLU A 26 5.58 -17.69 -28.03
CA GLU A 26 6.78 -16.89 -27.77
C GLU A 26 6.44 -15.44 -27.39
N ASP A 27 5.37 -14.90 -27.96
CA ASP A 27 4.85 -13.55 -27.70
C ASP A 27 3.93 -13.47 -26.47
N SER A 28 3.77 -14.58 -25.75
CA SER A 28 2.93 -14.62 -24.55
C SER A 28 3.45 -13.68 -23.47
N SER A 29 2.57 -12.85 -22.94
CA SER A 29 2.89 -11.90 -21.87
C SER A 29 3.34 -12.57 -20.57
N VAL A 30 2.99 -13.85 -20.37
CA VAL A 30 3.45 -14.63 -19.19
C VAL A 30 4.92 -15.03 -19.29
N ASN A 31 5.48 -15.04 -20.50
CA ASN A 31 6.89 -15.38 -20.76
C ASN A 31 7.79 -14.15 -20.71
N PHE A 32 7.21 -12.95 -20.59
CA PHE A 32 7.95 -11.70 -20.48
C PHE A 32 8.64 -11.60 -19.12
N ASP A 33 9.97 -11.45 -19.14
CA ASP A 33 10.75 -11.26 -17.92
C ASP A 33 10.53 -9.86 -17.34
N THR A 34 9.60 -9.78 -16.39
CA THR A 34 9.28 -8.53 -15.67
C THR A 34 10.45 -7.93 -14.89
N SER A 35 11.51 -8.69 -14.59
CA SER A 35 12.69 -8.15 -13.91
C SER A 35 13.40 -7.08 -14.76
N THR A 36 13.28 -7.17 -16.08
CA THR A 36 13.82 -6.18 -17.03
C THR A 36 13.16 -4.81 -16.93
N LEU A 37 11.97 -4.72 -16.34
CA LEU A 37 11.24 -3.47 -16.16
C LEU A 37 11.58 -2.76 -14.84
N HIS A 38 12.31 -3.43 -13.94
CA HIS A 38 12.75 -2.84 -12.68
C HIS A 38 14.08 -2.11 -12.88
N PRO A 39 14.14 -0.77 -12.67
CA PRO A 39 15.41 -0.07 -12.70
C PRO A 39 16.30 -0.56 -11.55
N ALA A 40 17.62 -0.57 -11.76
CA ALA A 40 18.58 -0.87 -10.70
C ALA A 40 18.47 0.18 -9.58
N LEU A 41 17.97 -0.23 -8.41
CA LEU A 41 17.75 0.62 -7.25
C LEU A 41 18.66 0.19 -6.11
N PRO A 42 19.26 1.13 -5.36
CA PRO A 42 20.07 0.80 -4.19
C PRO A 42 19.21 0.08 -3.15
N GLU A 43 19.78 -0.94 -2.53
CA GLU A 43 19.15 -1.61 -1.38
C GLU A 43 19.11 -0.65 -0.19
N VAL A 44 17.93 -0.52 0.41
CA VAL A 44 17.73 0.27 1.62
C VAL A 44 17.64 -0.69 2.80
N SER A 45 18.56 -0.55 3.76
CA SER A 45 18.55 -1.43 4.93
C SER A 45 17.41 -1.10 5.89
N GLU A 46 16.97 -2.07 6.69
CA GLU A 46 15.94 -1.81 7.71
C GLU A 46 16.40 -0.77 8.75
N ALA A 47 17.71 -0.70 9.01
CA ALA A 47 18.28 0.28 9.93
C ALA A 47 18.13 1.71 9.40
N ASP A 48 18.38 1.92 8.10
CA ASP A 48 18.22 3.21 7.44
C ASP A 48 16.76 3.65 7.45
N VAL A 49 15.83 2.74 7.13
CA VAL A 49 14.39 3.03 7.17
C VAL A 49 13.94 3.41 8.58
N ARG A 50 14.42 2.70 9.60
CA ARG A 50 14.12 3.06 11.01
C ARG A 50 14.66 4.44 11.36
N GLN A 51 15.87 4.79 10.91
CA GLN A 51 16.45 6.10 11.15
C GLN A 51 15.64 7.21 10.48
N ILE A 52 15.24 7.03 9.21
CA ILE A 52 14.37 7.96 8.49
C ILE A 52 13.04 8.13 9.23
N ASN A 53 12.40 7.04 9.65
CA ASN A 53 11.13 7.10 10.38
C ASN A 53 11.26 7.84 11.72
N ILE A 54 12.38 7.67 12.43
CA ILE A 54 12.66 8.42 13.66
C ILE A 54 12.77 9.92 13.36
N GLN A 55 13.51 10.29 12.31
CA GLN A 55 13.67 11.69 11.92
C GLN A 55 12.34 12.34 11.52
N VAL A 56 11.53 11.65 10.71
CA VAL A 56 10.20 12.12 10.28
C VAL A 56 9.30 12.35 11.50
N ARG A 57 9.28 11.42 12.46
CA ARG A 57 8.50 11.57 13.70
C ARG A 57 9.02 12.69 14.60
N GLN A 58 10.33 12.97 14.59
CA GLN A 58 10.89 14.12 15.30
C GLN A 58 10.43 15.44 14.70
N LEU A 59 10.42 15.56 13.37
CA LEU A 59 9.90 16.75 12.67
C LEU A 59 8.42 16.99 12.99
N LEU A 60 7.60 15.93 12.99
CA LEU A 60 6.20 16.01 13.41
C LEU A 60 6.04 16.55 14.84
N ARG A 61 6.83 16.05 15.79
CA ARG A 61 6.81 16.52 17.18
C ARG A 61 7.30 17.97 17.31
N GLY A 62 8.18 18.41 16.40
CA GLY A 62 8.64 19.79 16.29
C GLY A 62 7.62 20.75 15.66
N GLY A 63 6.49 20.24 15.14
CA GLY A 63 5.46 21.04 14.46
C GLY A 63 5.75 21.29 12.98
N ASP A 64 6.85 20.76 12.43
CA ASP A 64 7.18 20.87 11.01
C ASP A 64 6.59 19.69 10.23
N ALA A 65 5.29 19.77 9.96
CA ALA A 65 4.57 18.74 9.22
C ALA A 65 4.94 18.69 7.73
N GLU A 66 5.30 19.85 7.14
CA GLU A 66 5.71 19.93 5.74
C GLU A 66 7.08 19.26 5.53
N GLY A 67 8.06 19.55 6.40
CA GLY A 67 9.35 18.89 6.39
C GLY A 67 9.25 17.38 6.64
N ALA A 68 8.35 16.96 7.55
CA ALA A 68 8.08 15.55 7.80
C ALA A 68 7.51 14.82 6.57
N LEU A 69 6.53 15.43 5.89
CA LEU A 69 5.94 14.87 4.67
C LEU A 69 6.94 14.84 3.52
N ARG A 70 7.73 15.91 3.33
CA ARG A 70 8.76 15.92 2.30
C ARG A 70 9.84 14.87 2.55
N GLY A 71 10.33 14.78 3.79
CA GLY A 71 11.36 13.81 4.15
C GLY A 71 10.95 12.36 3.95
N SER A 72 9.66 12.03 4.14
CA SER A 72 9.15 10.68 3.86
C SER A 72 8.98 10.41 2.36
N LEU A 73 8.69 11.43 1.55
CA LEU A 73 8.48 11.28 0.11
C LEU A 73 9.77 11.36 -0.74
N GLU A 74 10.80 12.05 -0.25
CA GLU A 74 12.10 12.17 -0.94
C GLU A 74 12.95 10.89 -0.82
N MET A 75 12.69 10.04 0.19
CA MET A 75 13.40 8.78 0.42
C MET A 75 12.46 7.55 0.44
N PRO A 76 11.76 7.25 -0.67
CA PRO A 76 10.83 6.13 -0.73
C PRO A 76 11.56 4.77 -0.69
N VAL A 77 10.98 3.83 0.06
CA VAL A 77 11.52 2.47 0.21
C VAL A 77 11.07 1.57 -0.95
N TYR A 78 11.77 1.63 -2.09
CA TYR A 78 11.48 0.77 -3.24
C TYR A 78 12.09 -0.63 -3.13
N ASN A 79 13.35 -0.69 -2.68
CA ASN A 79 14.13 -1.92 -2.59
C ASN A 79 14.53 -2.16 -1.12
N GLY A 80 13.66 -2.84 -0.38
CA GLY A 80 13.83 -3.16 1.04
C GLY A 80 12.90 -4.29 1.44
N SER A 81 13.07 -4.83 2.66
CA SER A 81 12.21 -5.91 3.18
C SER A 81 10.75 -5.45 3.28
N ASP A 82 9.81 -6.40 3.20
CA ASP A 82 8.38 -6.10 3.33
C ASP A 82 8.07 -5.39 4.65
N LEU A 83 8.74 -5.80 5.74
CA LEU A 83 8.62 -5.16 7.05
C LEU A 83 9.12 -3.70 7.04
N ALA A 84 10.21 -3.40 6.33
CA ALA A 84 10.71 -2.03 6.21
C ALA A 84 9.72 -1.15 5.42
N LYS A 85 9.16 -1.68 4.33
CA LYS A 85 8.14 -1.00 3.53
C LYS A 85 6.88 -0.71 4.35
N GLU A 86 6.39 -1.69 5.09
CA GLU A 86 5.23 -1.52 5.98
C GLU A 86 5.50 -0.51 7.10
N ALA A 87 6.68 -0.55 7.73
CA ALA A 87 7.05 0.40 8.78
C ALA A 87 7.13 1.85 8.25
N HIS A 88 7.65 2.03 7.04
CA HIS A 88 7.71 3.34 6.41
C HIS A 88 6.31 3.82 5.97
N LEU A 89 5.49 2.95 5.38
CA LEU A 89 4.08 3.23 5.06
C LEU A 89 3.31 3.70 6.28
N HIS A 90 3.45 3.02 7.42
CA HIS A 90 2.79 3.42 8.66
C HIS A 90 3.22 4.82 9.10
N THR A 91 4.50 5.15 8.96
CA THR A 91 5.03 6.49 9.27
C THR A 91 4.47 7.55 8.32
N VAL A 92 4.34 7.26 7.02
CA VAL A 92 3.69 8.15 6.05
C VAL A 92 2.23 8.40 6.44
N ILE A 93 1.48 7.36 6.79
CA ILE A 93 0.07 7.49 7.21
C ILE A 93 -0.06 8.34 8.49
N GLU A 94 0.82 8.13 9.48
CA GLU A 94 0.88 8.99 10.69
C GLU A 94 1.07 10.47 10.32
N VAL A 95 1.97 10.79 9.40
CA VAL A 95 2.18 12.17 8.91
C VAL A 95 0.91 12.71 8.29
N LEU A 96 0.28 11.96 7.39
CA LEU A 96 -0.95 12.38 6.68
C LEU A 96 -2.13 12.63 7.64
N GLN A 97 -2.25 11.84 8.70
CA GLN A 97 -3.29 11.99 9.73
C GLN A 97 -3.02 13.18 10.68
N SER A 98 -1.76 13.57 10.86
CA SER A 98 -1.39 14.69 11.74
C SER A 98 -1.69 16.08 11.14
N ILE A 99 -1.85 16.16 9.82
CA ILE A 99 -2.04 17.40 9.08
C ILE A 99 -3.54 17.74 9.02
N LYS A 100 -3.87 19.01 9.32
CA LYS A 100 -5.24 19.51 9.25
C LYS A 100 -5.71 19.68 7.81
N ALA A 101 -6.99 19.42 7.57
CA ALA A 101 -7.60 19.54 6.23
C ALA A 101 -7.38 20.91 5.57
N SER A 102 -7.36 22.00 6.35
CA SER A 102 -7.11 23.36 5.84
C SER A 102 -5.70 23.57 5.26
N GLU A 103 -4.72 22.76 5.69
CA GLU A 103 -3.31 22.89 5.30
C GLU A 103 -2.95 21.97 4.12
N MET A 104 -3.80 21.01 3.76
CA MET A 104 -3.49 19.99 2.74
C MET A 104 -3.16 20.62 1.37
N THR A 105 -4.11 21.35 0.79
CA THR A 105 -3.94 21.99 -0.53
C THR A 105 -2.76 22.97 -0.58
N PRO A 106 -2.61 23.96 0.33
CA PRO A 106 -1.50 24.89 0.25
C PRO A 106 -0.14 24.20 0.47
N MET A 107 -0.06 23.17 1.32
CA MET A 107 1.17 22.39 1.49
C MET A 107 1.54 21.63 0.22
N LEU A 108 0.59 20.96 -0.43
CA LEU A 108 0.83 20.25 -1.69
C LEU A 108 1.26 21.19 -2.80
N GLN A 109 0.69 22.40 -2.90
CA GLN A 109 1.12 23.40 -3.87
C GLN A 109 2.55 23.86 -3.64
N ARG A 110 2.95 24.06 -2.37
CA ARG A 110 4.35 24.39 -2.03
C ARG A 110 5.30 23.28 -2.40
N ILE A 111 4.99 22.02 -2.04
CA ILE A 111 5.78 20.85 -2.40
C ILE A 111 5.90 20.71 -3.92
N TYR A 112 4.79 20.85 -4.65
CA TYR A 112 4.78 20.75 -6.10
C TYR A 112 5.64 21.83 -6.78
N GLY A 113 5.71 23.03 -6.20
CA GLY A 113 6.54 24.13 -6.67
C GLY A 113 8.06 23.96 -6.45
N THR A 114 8.47 23.00 -5.62
CA THR A 114 9.91 22.70 -5.40
C THR A 114 10.50 21.85 -6.53
N PRO A 115 11.82 21.91 -6.76
CA PRO A 115 12.48 21.00 -7.70
C PRO A 115 12.27 19.54 -7.26
N GLY A 116 11.76 18.69 -8.18
CA GLY A 116 11.40 17.31 -7.86
C GLY A 116 10.00 17.14 -7.22
N GLY A 117 9.26 18.22 -7.03
CA GLY A 117 7.94 18.19 -6.39
C GLY A 117 6.91 17.30 -7.10
N SER A 118 6.97 17.22 -8.42
CA SER A 118 6.13 16.29 -9.21
C SER A 118 6.39 14.83 -8.85
N GLU A 119 7.64 14.45 -8.64
CA GLU A 119 8.01 13.09 -8.25
C GLU A 119 7.57 12.81 -6.82
N CYS A 120 7.71 13.76 -5.90
CA CYS A 120 7.21 13.63 -4.53
C CYS A 120 5.69 13.37 -4.50
N LEU A 121 4.91 14.07 -5.34
CA LEU A 121 3.46 13.83 -5.41
C LEU A 121 3.10 12.51 -6.08
N ASP A 122 3.88 12.06 -7.06
CA ASP A 122 3.72 10.72 -7.65
C ASP A 122 4.04 9.62 -6.60
N VAL A 123 5.08 9.82 -5.79
CA VAL A 123 5.42 8.92 -4.66
C VAL A 123 4.32 8.93 -3.60
N LEU A 124 3.78 10.09 -3.27
CA LEU A 124 2.65 10.21 -2.35
C LEU A 124 1.45 9.41 -2.87
N MET A 125 1.15 9.53 -4.17
CA MET A 125 0.07 8.77 -4.81
C MET A 125 0.28 7.25 -4.67
N LYS A 126 1.52 6.75 -4.81
CA LYS A 126 1.83 5.33 -4.56
C LYS A 126 1.52 4.92 -3.13
N TYR A 127 1.94 5.72 -2.14
CA TYR A 127 1.65 5.43 -0.73
C TYR A 127 0.17 5.52 -0.39
N LEU A 128 -0.61 6.39 -1.06
CA LEU A 128 -2.07 6.45 -0.90
C LEU A 128 -2.73 5.16 -1.40
N TYR A 129 -2.37 4.67 -2.59
CA TYR A 129 -2.90 3.39 -3.10
C TYR A 129 -2.48 2.21 -2.23
N LYS A 130 -1.21 2.18 -1.80
CA LYS A 130 -0.71 1.14 -0.89
C LYS A 130 -1.45 1.16 0.45
N GLY A 131 -1.66 2.34 1.03
CA GLY A 131 -2.39 2.52 2.28
C GLY A 131 -3.84 2.05 2.16
N MET A 132 -4.55 2.45 1.11
CA MET A 132 -5.93 2.01 0.86
C MET A 132 -6.04 0.49 0.66
N ALA A 133 -5.07 -0.13 -0.02
CA ALA A 133 -5.02 -1.58 -0.17
C ALA A 133 -4.80 -2.30 1.18
N ALA A 134 -3.91 -1.78 2.03
CA ALA A 134 -3.65 -2.35 3.35
C ALA A 134 -4.89 -2.26 4.26
N THR A 135 -5.63 -1.15 4.20
CA THR A 135 -6.87 -0.99 4.97
C THR A 135 -7.99 -1.89 4.46
N SER A 136 -8.09 -2.10 3.14
CA SER A 136 -9.07 -3.01 2.53
C SER A 136 -8.79 -4.48 2.88
N ALA A 137 -7.52 -4.87 2.97
CA ALA A 137 -7.13 -6.23 3.35
C ALA A 137 -7.52 -6.57 4.81
N ALA A 138 -7.51 -5.58 5.71
CA ALA A 138 -7.93 -5.76 7.10
C ALA A 138 -9.44 -6.02 7.23
N ASP A 139 -10.28 -5.38 6.39
CA ASP A 139 -11.74 -5.58 6.38
C ASP A 139 -12.16 -6.90 5.71
N GLY A 140 -11.36 -7.40 4.77
CA GLY A 140 -11.61 -8.64 4.00
C GLY A 140 -11.53 -9.94 4.81
N ASN A 141 -10.98 -9.91 6.02
CA ASN A 141 -11.00 -11.07 6.93
C ASN A 141 -12.39 -11.34 7.56
N SER A 142 -13.40 -10.51 7.25
CA SER A 142 -14.78 -10.70 7.69
C SER A 142 -15.66 -11.50 6.71
N SER A 143 -15.16 -11.84 5.52
CA SER A 143 -15.90 -12.60 4.49
C SER A 143 -15.40 -14.05 4.31
N ALA A 144 -15.26 -14.79 5.42
CA ALA A 144 -15.22 -16.24 5.35
C ALA A 144 -16.65 -16.77 5.05
N PRO A 145 -16.84 -17.75 4.13
CA PRO A 145 -18.14 -18.34 3.87
C PRO A 145 -18.70 -18.95 5.16
N ARG A 146 -19.89 -18.52 5.58
CA ARG A 146 -20.63 -19.12 6.70
C ARG A 146 -21.01 -20.56 6.36
N THR A 147 -20.15 -21.52 6.67
CA THR A 147 -20.54 -22.92 6.76
C THR A 147 -21.53 -23.09 7.93
N PRO A 148 -22.68 -23.75 7.74
CA PRO A 148 -23.69 -23.87 8.79
C PRO A 148 -23.23 -24.94 9.80
N THR A 149 -22.57 -24.52 10.87
CA THR A 149 -22.23 -25.44 11.96
C THR A 149 -23.48 -25.72 12.80
N ARG A 150 -24.05 -26.89 12.55
CA ARG A 150 -24.84 -27.76 13.44
C ARG A 150 -25.08 -27.22 14.86
N MET A 151 -26.33 -26.88 15.14
CA MET A 151 -26.85 -26.50 16.46
C MET A 151 -26.66 -27.63 17.49
N THR A 152 -26.11 -27.29 18.65
CA THR A 152 -26.20 -28.09 19.89
C THR A 152 -26.77 -27.23 21.02
N PRO A 153 -27.65 -27.76 21.89
CA PRO A 153 -28.44 -26.96 22.80
C PRO A 153 -27.67 -26.46 24.04
N GLN A 154 -27.88 -25.16 24.28
CA GLN A 154 -27.85 -24.37 25.50
C GLN A 154 -27.60 -25.11 26.84
N GLN A 155 -26.58 -24.65 27.59
CA GLN A 155 -26.52 -24.79 29.05
C GLN A 155 -26.39 -23.40 29.69
N THR A 156 -27.31 -23.11 30.61
CA THR A 156 -27.53 -21.84 31.30
C THR A 156 -26.44 -21.56 32.34
N GLY A 157 -25.74 -20.42 32.24
CA GLY A 157 -24.77 -19.96 33.22
C GLY A 157 -24.71 -18.43 33.29
N PHE A 158 -25.25 -17.89 34.38
CA PHE A 158 -25.33 -16.47 34.75
C PHE A 158 -23.97 -15.97 35.29
N SER A 159 -23.43 -14.86 34.76
CA SER A 159 -22.55 -13.94 35.53
C SER A 159 -22.33 -12.57 34.85
N GLN A 160 -22.80 -11.56 35.59
CA GLN A 160 -22.33 -10.19 35.79
C GLN A 160 -21.98 -9.22 34.64
N VAL A 161 -22.74 -8.13 34.67
CA VAL A 161 -22.45 -6.75 34.24
C VAL A 161 -21.04 -6.29 34.63
N GLY A 162 -20.33 -5.69 33.68
CA GLY A 162 -19.13 -4.89 33.90
C GLY A 162 -18.72 -4.16 32.63
N GLY A 163 -19.21 -2.93 32.45
CA GLY A 163 -18.88 -2.09 31.31
C GLY A 163 -17.41 -1.63 31.31
N ARG A 164 -16.80 -1.63 30.12
CA ARG A 164 -15.62 -0.81 29.79
C ARG A 164 -15.85 -0.13 28.45
N PRO A 165 -15.86 1.22 28.37
CA PRO A 165 -15.72 1.94 27.11
C PRO A 165 -14.23 2.09 26.79
N GLY A 166 -13.83 1.77 25.57
CA GLY A 166 -12.44 1.85 25.11
C GLY A 166 -12.30 1.16 23.77
N GLY A 167 -12.77 1.83 22.72
CA GLY A 167 -12.79 1.33 21.36
C GLY A 167 -11.38 1.10 20.81
N ALA A 168 -11.08 -0.14 20.47
CA ALA A 168 -10.01 -0.50 19.53
C ALA A 168 -10.55 -0.65 18.09
N ASN A 169 -11.79 -0.21 17.85
CA ASN A 169 -12.47 -0.28 16.55
C ASN A 169 -12.69 1.10 15.93
N GLU A 170 -12.10 2.15 16.50
CA GLU A 170 -12.04 3.44 15.81
C GLU A 170 -10.94 3.41 14.75
N SER A 171 -11.39 3.65 13.53
CA SER A 171 -10.67 4.34 12.46
C SER A 171 -10.07 3.57 11.29
N THR A 172 -10.38 2.29 11.05
CA THR A 172 -10.16 1.72 9.69
C THR A 172 -10.88 2.58 8.64
N GLY A 173 -12.15 2.91 8.90
CA GLY A 173 -12.92 3.86 8.07
C GLY A 173 -12.46 5.32 8.16
N GLY A 174 -11.87 5.73 9.29
CA GLY A 174 -11.31 7.08 9.48
C GLY A 174 -9.98 7.29 8.75
N ALA A 175 -9.15 6.24 8.67
CA ALA A 175 -7.94 6.24 7.88
C ALA A 175 -8.27 6.26 6.38
N MET A 176 -9.27 5.49 5.94
CA MET A 176 -9.75 5.54 4.54
C MET A 176 -10.25 6.91 4.12
N SER A 177 -11.03 7.60 4.97
CA SER A 177 -11.52 8.94 4.63
C SER A 177 -10.38 9.95 4.48
N VAL A 178 -9.37 9.89 5.36
CA VAL A 178 -8.16 10.73 5.26
C VAL A 178 -7.40 10.44 3.95
N LEU A 179 -7.18 9.17 3.60
CA LEU A 179 -6.48 8.79 2.37
C LEU A 179 -7.22 9.26 1.11
N LEU A 180 -8.55 9.16 1.10
CA LEU A 180 -9.37 9.65 -0.01
C LEU A 180 -9.34 11.18 -0.13
N SER A 181 -9.38 11.90 0.99
CA SER A 181 -9.23 13.37 0.99
C SER A 181 -7.85 13.78 0.46
N TRP A 182 -6.77 13.10 0.87
CA TRP A 182 -5.44 13.34 0.33
C TRP A 182 -5.35 13.04 -1.16
N HIS A 183 -5.96 11.94 -1.62
CA HIS A 183 -6.00 11.59 -3.04
C HIS A 183 -6.68 12.70 -3.86
N GLU A 184 -7.85 13.18 -3.41
CA GLU A 184 -8.53 14.32 -4.05
C GLU A 184 -7.59 15.53 -4.17
N LYS A 185 -6.92 15.93 -3.07
CA LYS A 185 -6.06 17.12 -3.07
C LYS A 185 -4.79 16.96 -3.90
N VAL A 186 -4.21 15.76 -3.96
CA VAL A 186 -3.06 15.49 -4.85
C VAL A 186 -3.49 15.60 -6.31
N VAL A 187 -4.66 15.07 -6.68
CA VAL A 187 -5.18 15.17 -8.06
C VAL A 187 -5.54 16.60 -8.43
N GLU A 188 -6.09 17.39 -7.50
CA GLU A 188 -6.34 18.83 -7.72
C GLU A 188 -5.06 19.62 -8.02
N VAL A 189 -3.94 19.28 -7.37
CA VAL A 189 -2.67 20.00 -7.51
C VAL A 189 -1.81 19.48 -8.66
N ALA A 190 -1.63 18.16 -8.77
CA ALA A 190 -0.75 17.51 -9.76
C ALA A 190 -1.46 17.11 -11.07
N GLY A 191 -2.80 17.20 -11.10
CA GLY A 191 -3.64 16.72 -12.19
C GLY A 191 -3.73 15.19 -12.27
N LEU A 192 -4.45 14.69 -13.28
CA LEU A 192 -4.66 13.25 -13.49
C LEU A 192 -3.38 12.48 -13.87
N GLY A 193 -2.33 13.18 -14.31
CA GLY A 193 -1.08 12.55 -14.74
C GLY A 193 -0.36 11.77 -13.64
N CYS A 194 -0.53 12.17 -12.37
CA CYS A 194 0.09 11.46 -11.24
C CYS A 194 -0.45 10.04 -11.07
N ILE A 195 -1.74 9.83 -11.36
CA ILE A 195 -2.36 8.50 -11.35
C ILE A 195 -1.75 7.64 -12.46
N GLY A 196 -1.71 8.17 -13.69
CA GLY A 196 -1.15 7.46 -14.84
C GLY A 196 0.30 7.02 -14.60
N ARG A 197 1.15 7.94 -14.11
CA ARG A 197 2.55 7.64 -13.79
C ARG A 197 2.67 6.60 -12.68
N CYS A 198 1.87 6.71 -11.61
CA CYS A 198 1.83 5.72 -10.54
C CYS A 198 1.46 4.31 -11.04
N MET A 199 0.45 4.21 -11.92
CA MET A 199 -0.01 2.93 -12.47
C MET A 199 1.01 2.26 -13.40
N THR A 200 1.89 3.03 -14.03
CA THR A 200 2.94 2.53 -14.93
C THR A 200 4.30 2.35 -14.27
N ASP A 201 4.49 2.81 -13.03
CA ASP A 201 5.79 2.78 -12.37
C ASP A 201 6.08 1.40 -11.76
N TRP A 202 7.17 0.79 -12.21
CA TRP A 202 7.62 -0.52 -11.74
C TRP A 202 8.35 -0.46 -10.39
N ARG A 203 8.69 0.73 -9.89
CA ARG A 203 9.26 0.93 -8.55
C ARG A 203 8.14 0.89 -7.51
N LYS A 204 8.03 -0.24 -6.81
CA LYS A 204 6.96 -0.53 -5.84
C LYS A 204 7.36 -0.18 -4.41
N VAL A 205 6.51 0.60 -3.74
CA VAL A 205 6.56 0.85 -2.29
C VAL A 205 5.76 -0.16 -1.48
#